data_AF-A0A7V0TM27-F1
#
_entry.id   AF-A0A7V0TM27-F1
#
_cell.length_a   1.000
_cell.length_b   1.000
_cell.length_c   1.000
_cell.angle_alpha   90.00
_cell.angle_beta   90.00
_cell.angle_gamma   90.00
#
_symmetry.space_group_name_H-M   'P 1'
#
loop_
_entity.id
_entity.type
_entity.pdbx_description
1 polymer ?
#
loop_
_entity_poly.entity_id
_entity_poly.type
_entity_poly.pdbx_seq_one_letter_code
_entity_poly.pdbx_strand_id
1 'polypeptide(L)'
;MNNPFRGNRLLPAAVAVISMTVFAAFPAGHPFSWSALGLAGVIMATVLFSDPHPSRLTGFSGEKNHSVPWLVAGILAGASLGFLDRALSPVSLMPCTLLLPGLLTPLIGMTEEAIYRGFVQGVLQKYSRVWAVILASAGHTLYKSVLLASALPRGDPDLVLLTVLTFTTGCLFGAFRILSGRIYAPLAAHGLFDLLVYGDHATMPAWVWY
;
A
#
# COMPACT_ATOMS: atom_id res chain seq x y z
N MET A 1 28.51 18.89 7.05
CA MET A 1 28.58 17.96 5.90
C MET A 1 27.28 18.06 5.11
N ASN A 2 27.32 18.40 3.82
CA ASN A 2 26.14 18.38 2.95
C ASN A 2 25.76 16.92 2.70
N ASN A 3 24.62 16.48 3.23
CA ASN A 3 24.12 15.13 2.98
C ASN A 3 23.81 14.98 1.48
N PRO A 4 24.51 14.10 0.73
CA PRO A 4 24.31 13.95 -0.72
C PRO A 4 22.88 13.54 -1.09
N PHE A 5 22.10 13.00 -0.15
CA PHE A 5 20.69 12.66 -0.33
C PHE A 5 19.71 13.84 -0.18
N ARG A 6 20.20 15.07 0.11
CA ARG A 6 19.35 16.26 0.16
C ARG A 6 18.88 16.74 -1.22
N GLY A 7 19.62 16.45 -2.28
CA GLY A 7 19.41 17.07 -3.61
C GLY A 7 18.40 16.36 -4.52
N ASN A 8 18.28 15.04 -4.47
CA ASN A 8 17.38 14.30 -5.35
C ASN A 8 16.77 13.07 -4.67
N ARG A 9 15.53 13.23 -4.18
CA ARG A 9 14.80 12.14 -3.53
C ARG A 9 13.92 11.35 -4.49
N LEU A 10 13.82 11.77 -5.75
CA LEU A 10 13.06 11.06 -6.78
C LEU A 10 13.64 9.65 -7.02
N LEU A 11 14.97 9.54 -7.03
CA LEU A 11 15.64 8.25 -7.24
C LEU A 11 15.22 7.21 -6.18
N PRO A 12 15.29 7.47 -4.87
CA PRO A 12 14.79 6.53 -3.87
C PRO A 12 13.32 6.13 -4.02
N ALA A 13 12.43 7.08 -4.37
CA ALA A 13 11.02 6.76 -4.60
C ALA A 13 10.85 5.84 -5.83
N ALA A 14 11.56 6.13 -6.92
CA ALA A 14 11.58 5.29 -8.11
C ALA A 14 12.13 3.89 -7.80
N VAL A 15 13.24 3.80 -7.06
CA VAL A 15 13.81 2.49 -6.70
C VAL A 15 12.87 1.71 -5.77
N ALA A 16 12.20 2.34 -4.80
CA ALA A 16 11.21 1.65 -3.97
C ALA A 16 10.08 1.02 -4.82
N VAL A 17 9.52 1.78 -5.78
CA VAL A 17 8.49 1.27 -6.70
C VAL A 17 9.04 0.14 -7.58
N ILE A 18 10.22 0.32 -8.16
CA ILE A 18 10.87 -0.69 -9.01
C ILE A 18 11.13 -1.97 -8.20
N SER A 19 11.70 -1.85 -7.01
CA SER A 19 12.01 -2.99 -6.15
C SER A 19 10.76 -3.77 -5.73
N MET A 20 9.67 -3.08 -5.39
CA MET A 20 8.37 -3.73 -5.11
C MET A 20 7.81 -4.42 -6.35
N THR A 21 7.88 -3.78 -7.51
CA THR A 21 7.38 -4.35 -8.78
C THR A 21 8.20 -5.57 -9.20
N VAL A 22 9.52 -5.50 -9.05
CA VAL A 22 10.42 -6.62 -9.29
C VAL A 22 10.10 -7.74 -8.31
N PHE A 23 9.95 -7.46 -7.01
CA PHE A 23 9.51 -8.47 -6.04
C PHE A 23 8.24 -9.19 -6.48
N ALA A 24 7.21 -8.45 -6.90
CA ALA A 24 5.94 -9.01 -7.37
C ALA A 24 6.04 -9.87 -8.64
N ALA A 25 7.09 -9.69 -9.46
CA ALA A 25 7.25 -10.41 -10.72
C ALA A 25 7.77 -11.85 -10.52
N PHE A 26 8.33 -12.18 -9.35
CA PHE A 26 8.94 -13.48 -9.11
C PHE A 26 8.12 -14.30 -8.10
N PRO A 27 7.81 -15.58 -8.42
CA PRO A 27 7.11 -16.46 -7.50
C PRO A 27 7.85 -16.67 -6.18
N ALA A 28 7.10 -16.97 -5.14
CA ALA A 28 7.63 -17.20 -3.82
C ALA A 28 8.53 -18.43 -3.81
N GLY A 29 9.65 -18.28 -3.12
CA GLY A 29 10.73 -19.27 -3.13
C GLY A 29 11.81 -18.99 -4.18
N HIS A 30 11.59 -18.06 -5.12
CA HIS A 30 12.69 -17.60 -5.97
C HIS A 30 13.62 -16.67 -5.16
N PRO A 31 14.93 -16.94 -5.07
CA PRO A 31 15.85 -16.16 -4.22
C PRO A 31 15.92 -14.67 -4.61
N PHE A 32 15.53 -14.34 -5.85
CA PHE A 32 15.50 -12.98 -6.36
C PHE A 32 14.33 -12.12 -5.83
N SER A 33 13.23 -12.71 -5.36
CA SER A 33 12.11 -11.94 -4.79
C SER A 33 12.54 -11.34 -3.45
N TRP A 34 13.10 -12.16 -2.56
CA TRP A 34 13.58 -11.70 -1.25
C TRP A 34 14.66 -10.62 -1.33
N SER A 35 15.56 -10.68 -2.33
CA SER A 35 16.57 -9.66 -2.53
C SER A 35 15.99 -8.34 -3.06
N ALA A 36 14.97 -8.38 -3.91
CA ALA A 36 14.26 -7.19 -4.39
C ALA A 36 13.47 -6.49 -3.25
N LEU A 37 12.76 -7.25 -2.40
CA LEU A 37 12.08 -6.72 -1.23
C LEU A 37 13.07 -6.14 -0.21
N GLY A 38 14.18 -6.85 0.03
CA GLY A 38 15.28 -6.38 0.87
C GLY A 38 15.87 -5.07 0.38
N LEU A 39 16.04 -4.91 -0.95
CA LEU A 39 16.52 -3.67 -1.55
C LEU A 39 15.55 -2.50 -1.35
N ALA A 40 14.24 -2.73 -1.52
CA ALA A 40 13.21 -1.72 -1.22
C ALA A 40 13.32 -1.24 0.24
N GLY A 41 13.37 -2.19 1.18
CA GLY A 41 13.48 -1.93 2.61
C GLY A 41 14.76 -1.16 2.98
N VAL A 42 15.92 -1.57 2.45
CA VAL A 42 17.20 -0.90 2.70
C VAL A 42 17.22 0.52 2.17
N ILE A 43 16.66 0.78 0.99
CA ILE A 43 16.64 2.13 0.40
C ILE A 43 15.69 3.04 1.18
N MET A 44 14.50 2.54 1.52
CA MET A 44 13.57 3.27 2.38
C MET A 44 14.23 3.60 3.73
N ALA A 45 14.86 2.62 4.38
CA ALA A 45 15.59 2.83 5.63
C ALA A 45 16.70 3.87 5.45
N THR A 46 17.50 3.76 4.40
CA THR A 46 18.60 4.70 4.11
C THR A 46 18.08 6.13 3.99
N VAL A 47 16.98 6.37 3.27
CA VAL A 47 16.40 7.71 3.14
C VAL A 47 15.77 8.18 4.44
N LEU A 48 15.06 7.32 5.16
CA LEU A 48 14.42 7.66 6.42
C LEU A 48 15.46 8.04 7.49
N PHE A 49 16.52 7.25 7.65
CA PHE A 49 17.61 7.56 8.58
C PHE A 49 18.47 8.76 8.14
N SER A 50 18.49 9.07 6.84
CA SER A 50 19.16 10.26 6.31
C SER A 50 18.33 11.55 6.41
N ASP A 51 17.04 11.44 6.71
CA ASP A 51 16.15 12.60 6.85
C ASP A 51 16.16 13.11 8.31
N PRO A 52 16.29 14.42 8.57
CA PRO A 52 16.17 14.97 9.92
C PRO A 52 14.77 14.81 10.53
N HIS A 53 13.73 14.61 9.69
CA HIS A 53 12.33 14.53 10.07
C HIS A 53 11.58 13.40 9.31
N PRO A 54 11.95 12.12 9.50
CA PRO A 54 11.39 10.99 8.75
C PRO A 54 9.89 10.81 8.96
N SER A 55 9.39 11.17 10.14
CA SER A 55 7.97 11.11 10.48
C SER A 55 7.11 12.09 9.65
N ARG A 56 7.67 13.22 9.21
CA ARG A 56 6.99 14.17 8.31
C ARG A 56 6.92 13.64 6.88
N LEU A 57 7.99 12.98 6.44
CA LEU A 57 8.07 12.35 5.13
C LEU A 57 6.99 11.26 5.01
N THR A 58 6.98 10.34 5.98
CA THR A 58 6.04 9.22 6.04
C THR A 58 4.61 9.64 6.42
N GLY A 59 4.42 10.79 7.04
CA GLY A 59 3.11 11.22 7.53
C GLY A 59 2.66 10.54 8.82
N PHE A 60 3.57 9.88 9.54
CA PHE A 60 3.32 9.44 10.91
C PHE A 60 3.31 10.60 11.90
N SER A 61 3.97 11.72 11.58
CA SER A 61 3.77 12.99 12.28
C SER A 61 3.17 14.02 11.32
N GLY A 62 2.18 14.75 11.80
CA GLY A 62 1.55 15.83 11.05
C GLY A 62 1.27 17.00 11.98
N GLU A 63 1.58 18.20 11.51
CA GLU A 63 1.34 19.46 12.24
C GLU A 63 -0.15 19.80 12.34
N LYS A 64 -0.99 19.16 11.51
CA LYS A 64 -2.44 19.39 11.49
C LYS A 64 -3.15 18.52 12.52
N ASN A 65 -4.03 19.15 13.32
CA ASN A 65 -4.83 18.49 14.35
C ASN A 65 -6.18 17.92 13.83
N HIS A 66 -6.42 17.95 12.52
CA HIS A 66 -7.69 17.53 11.92
C HIS A 66 -7.66 16.10 11.37
N SER A 67 -6.86 15.19 11.95
CA SER A 67 -6.72 13.82 11.42
C SER A 67 -7.89 12.89 11.75
N VAL A 68 -8.67 13.19 12.79
CA VAL A 68 -9.76 12.31 13.26
C VAL A 68 -10.87 12.13 12.20
N PRO A 69 -11.44 13.19 11.59
CA PRO A 69 -12.47 13.01 10.57
C PRO A 69 -11.99 12.17 9.38
N TRP A 70 -10.73 12.34 8.98
CA TRP A 70 -10.14 11.56 7.89
C TRP A 70 -9.87 10.11 8.28
N LEU A 71 -9.51 9.83 9.54
CA LEU A 71 -9.40 8.47 10.04
C LEU A 71 -10.77 7.77 10.00
N VAL A 72 -11.83 8.45 10.45
CA VAL A 72 -13.20 7.94 10.35
C VAL A 72 -13.58 7.70 8.88
N ALA A 73 -13.30 8.65 7.98
CA ALA A 73 -13.54 8.48 6.54
C ALA A 73 -12.77 7.28 5.96
N GLY A 74 -11.53 7.06 6.39
CA GLY A 74 -10.72 5.90 6.00
C GLY A 74 -11.35 4.59 6.47
N ILE A 75 -11.75 4.50 7.75
CA ILE A 75 -12.46 3.34 8.30
C ILE A 75 -13.74 3.05 7.51
N LEU A 76 -14.56 4.07 7.26
CA LEU A 76 -15.79 3.92 6.49
C LEU A 76 -15.53 3.46 5.06
N ALA A 77 -14.51 4.00 4.40
CA ALA A 77 -14.12 3.59 3.05
C ALA A 77 -13.66 2.12 3.02
N GLY A 78 -12.77 1.73 3.94
CA GLY A 78 -12.29 0.35 4.06
C GLY A 78 -13.41 -0.65 4.36
N ALA A 79 -14.28 -0.32 5.32
CA ALA A 79 -15.45 -1.13 5.64
C ALA A 79 -16.40 -1.27 4.44
N SER A 80 -16.69 -0.17 3.75
CA SER A 80 -17.60 -0.18 2.59
C SER A 80 -17.06 -1.07 1.46
N LEU A 81 -15.76 -0.95 1.15
CA LEU A 81 -15.13 -1.80 0.14
C LEU A 81 -15.11 -3.27 0.56
N GLY A 82 -14.81 -3.56 1.84
CA GLY A 82 -14.77 -4.93 2.35
C GLY A 82 -16.15 -5.59 2.35
N PHE A 83 -17.20 -4.87 2.76
CA PHE A 83 -18.57 -5.37 2.69
C PHE A 83 -19.08 -5.52 1.27
N LEU A 84 -18.71 -4.61 0.36
CA LEU A 84 -19.05 -4.74 -1.05
C LEU A 84 -18.44 -6.01 -1.64
N ASP A 85 -17.15 -6.25 -1.41
CA ASP A 85 -16.45 -7.45 -1.87
C ASP A 85 -17.09 -8.75 -1.34
N ARG A 86 -17.36 -8.79 -0.02
CA ARG A 86 -18.03 -9.95 0.59
C ARG A 86 -19.47 -10.13 0.13
N ALA A 87 -20.22 -9.06 -0.14
CA ALA A 87 -21.58 -9.13 -0.66
C ALA A 87 -21.63 -9.65 -2.11
N LEU A 88 -20.54 -9.47 -2.87
CA LEU A 88 -20.39 -10.00 -4.22
C LEU A 88 -19.81 -11.43 -4.25
N SER A 89 -19.36 -11.94 -3.11
CA SER A 89 -18.73 -13.24 -2.96
C SER A 89 -19.66 -14.25 -2.26
N PRO A 90 -19.52 -15.57 -2.48
CA PRO A 90 -20.35 -16.59 -1.85
C PRO A 90 -19.91 -16.88 -0.38
N VAL A 91 -19.63 -15.84 0.39
CA VAL A 91 -19.18 -15.93 1.79
C VAL A 91 -20.11 -15.11 2.71
N SER A 92 -20.00 -15.29 4.03
CA SER A 92 -20.77 -14.49 4.99
C SER A 92 -20.39 -13.01 4.91
N LEU A 93 -21.29 -12.07 5.22
CA LEU A 93 -20.97 -10.63 5.16
C LEU A 93 -19.88 -10.20 6.18
N MET A 94 -19.82 -10.88 7.32
CA MET A 94 -18.79 -10.70 8.35
C MET A 94 -17.91 -11.95 8.42
N PRO A 95 -16.59 -11.81 8.65
CA PRO A 95 -15.74 -12.96 8.96
C PRO A 95 -16.28 -13.69 10.19
N CYS A 96 -16.65 -14.96 10.05
CA CYS A 96 -17.15 -15.78 11.17
C CYS A 96 -16.03 -16.26 12.09
N THR A 97 -14.82 -16.34 11.56
CA THR A 97 -13.59 -16.74 12.25
C THR A 97 -12.48 -15.76 11.88
N LEU A 98 -11.56 -15.51 12.82
CA LEU A 98 -10.33 -14.78 12.56
C LEU A 98 -9.17 -15.77 12.63
N LEU A 99 -8.69 -16.20 11.47
CA LEU A 99 -7.57 -17.12 11.36
C LEU A 99 -6.26 -16.35 11.22
N LEU A 100 -5.13 -16.96 11.59
CA LEU A 100 -3.83 -16.31 11.53
C LEU A 100 -3.52 -15.70 10.14
N PRO A 101 -3.80 -16.37 9.01
CA PRO A 101 -3.67 -15.74 7.69
C PRO A 101 -4.45 -14.42 7.57
N GLY A 102 -5.73 -14.44 7.94
CA GLY A 102 -6.59 -13.25 7.92
C GLY A 102 -6.18 -12.15 8.90
N LEU A 103 -5.39 -12.45 9.93
CA LEU A 103 -4.81 -11.45 10.84
C LEU A 103 -3.52 -10.82 10.30
N LEU A 104 -2.83 -11.49 9.39
CA LEU A 104 -1.59 -11.00 8.79
C LEU A 104 -1.85 -10.17 7.52
N THR A 105 -2.91 -10.44 6.77
CA THR A 105 -3.26 -9.64 5.57
C THR A 105 -3.41 -8.14 5.86
N PRO A 106 -4.03 -7.67 6.96
CA PRO A 106 -4.13 -6.24 7.25
C PRO A 106 -2.76 -5.59 7.45
N LEU A 107 -1.81 -6.33 8.02
CA LEU A 107 -0.44 -5.83 8.22
C LEU A 107 0.30 -5.65 6.89
N ILE A 108 -0.01 -6.49 5.91
CA ILE A 108 0.54 -6.40 4.55
C ILE A 108 -0.04 -5.16 3.86
N GLY A 109 -1.38 -4.99 3.82
CA GLY A 109 -2.00 -3.80 3.25
C GLY A 109 -1.56 -2.50 3.94
N MET A 110 -1.43 -2.50 5.26
CA MET A 110 -0.87 -1.37 6.00
C MET A 110 0.59 -1.09 5.62
N THR A 111 1.40 -2.12 5.41
CA THR A 111 2.80 -1.96 4.96
C THR A 111 2.85 -1.38 3.55
N GLU A 112 2.01 -1.85 2.63
CA GLU A 112 1.89 -1.29 1.29
C GLU A 112 1.54 0.21 1.35
N GLU A 113 0.57 0.60 2.18
CA GLU A 113 0.25 2.03 2.35
C GLU A 113 1.41 2.82 2.99
N ALA A 114 2.13 2.26 3.95
CA ALA A 114 3.33 2.87 4.52
C ALA A 114 4.40 3.15 3.45
N ILE A 115 4.56 2.24 2.49
CA ILE A 115 5.47 2.41 1.35
C ILE A 115 4.93 3.45 0.38
N TYR A 116 3.72 3.28 -0.16
CA TYR A 116 3.23 4.10 -1.25
C TYR A 116 2.70 5.46 -0.79
N ARG A 117 1.86 5.53 0.25
CA ARG A 117 1.23 6.77 0.74
C ARG A 117 2.08 7.47 1.79
N GLY A 118 2.87 6.69 2.51
CA GLY A 118 3.88 7.20 3.41
C GLY A 118 5.10 7.69 2.66
N PHE A 119 5.94 6.77 2.19
CA PHE A 119 7.25 7.09 1.65
C PHE A 119 7.20 7.68 0.23
N VAL A 120 6.70 6.95 -0.76
CA VAL A 120 6.72 7.35 -2.19
C VAL A 120 5.97 8.67 -2.40
N GLN A 121 4.72 8.73 -1.97
CA GLN A 121 3.93 9.96 -2.05
C GLN A 121 4.55 11.10 -1.23
N GLY A 122 5.04 10.83 -0.01
CA GLY A 122 5.66 11.83 0.85
C GLY A 122 6.91 12.47 0.24
N VAL A 123 7.72 11.68 -0.46
CA VAL A 123 8.87 12.16 -1.23
C VAL A 123 8.41 13.05 -2.41
N LEU A 124 7.44 12.58 -3.18
CA LEU A 124 6.97 13.26 -4.40
C LEU A 124 6.20 14.55 -4.10
N GLN A 125 5.53 14.64 -2.94
CA GLN A 125 4.74 15.81 -2.54
C GLN A 125 5.56 17.11 -2.48
N LYS A 126 6.89 17.02 -2.37
CA LYS A 126 7.78 18.19 -2.42
C LYS A 126 7.78 18.90 -3.77
N TYR A 127 7.46 18.18 -4.85
CA TYR A 127 7.45 18.70 -6.21
C TYR A 127 6.04 19.07 -6.65
N SER A 128 5.06 18.19 -6.42
CA SER A 128 3.65 18.48 -6.65
C SER A 128 2.78 17.52 -5.85
N ARG A 129 1.79 18.06 -5.13
CA ARG A 129 0.86 17.25 -4.31
C ARG A 129 -0.01 16.35 -5.18
N VAL A 130 -0.53 16.87 -6.29
CA VAL A 130 -1.42 16.11 -7.19
C VAL A 130 -0.64 14.99 -7.89
N TRP A 131 0.52 15.31 -8.48
CA TRP A 131 1.34 14.29 -9.13
C TRP A 131 1.87 13.24 -8.16
N ALA A 132 2.13 13.60 -6.90
CA ALA A 132 2.48 12.63 -5.88
C ALA A 132 1.39 11.58 -5.66
N VAL A 133 0.11 11.97 -5.64
CA VAL A 133 -1.00 11.01 -5.54
C VAL A 133 -1.04 10.09 -6.75
N ILE A 134 -1.01 10.68 -7.96
CA ILE A 134 -1.15 9.94 -9.21
C ILE A 134 0.00 8.94 -9.37
N LEU A 135 1.25 9.38 -9.18
CA LEU A 135 2.43 8.54 -9.36
C LEU A 135 2.56 7.47 -8.28
N ALA A 136 2.28 7.78 -7.02
CA ALA A 136 2.27 6.76 -5.97
C ALA A 136 1.17 5.71 -6.20
N SER A 137 0.00 6.13 -6.67
CA SER A 137 -1.11 5.22 -6.98
C SER A 137 -0.83 4.39 -8.22
N ALA A 138 -0.24 4.97 -9.26
CA ALA A 138 0.22 4.23 -10.43
C ALA A 138 1.31 3.22 -10.08
N GLY A 139 2.28 3.58 -9.23
CA GLY A 139 3.30 2.66 -8.74
C GLY A 139 2.71 1.49 -7.94
N HIS A 140 1.77 1.77 -7.03
CA HIS A 140 1.07 0.74 -6.27
C HIS A 140 0.26 -0.20 -7.19
N THR A 141 -0.42 0.39 -8.17
CA THR A 141 -1.22 -0.35 -9.15
C THR A 141 -0.32 -1.25 -9.99
N LEU A 142 0.80 -0.74 -10.50
CA LEU A 142 1.77 -1.53 -11.25
C LEU A 142 2.27 -2.73 -10.44
N TYR A 143 2.66 -2.50 -9.18
CA TYR A 143 3.04 -3.57 -8.27
C TYR A 143 1.95 -4.64 -8.12
N LYS A 144 0.70 -4.23 -7.82
CA LYS A 144 -0.42 -5.17 -7.65
C LYS A 144 -0.78 -5.89 -8.94
N SER A 145 -0.80 -5.20 -10.07
CA SER A 145 -1.09 -5.81 -11.38
C SER A 145 -0.04 -6.86 -11.75
N VAL A 146 1.24 -6.59 -11.49
CA VAL A 146 2.32 -7.57 -11.71
C VAL A 146 2.17 -8.76 -10.77
N LEU A 147 1.88 -8.51 -9.48
CA LEU A 147 1.68 -9.54 -8.46
C LEU A 147 0.50 -10.47 -8.79
N LEU A 148 -0.61 -9.90 -9.22
CA LEU A 148 -1.80 -10.65 -9.62
C LEU A 148 -1.56 -11.42 -10.91
N ALA A 149 -0.89 -10.82 -11.89
CA ALA A 149 -0.55 -11.48 -13.15
C ALA A 149 0.45 -12.64 -12.97
N SER A 150 1.33 -12.58 -11.96
CA SER A 150 2.29 -13.64 -11.65
C SER A 150 1.68 -14.76 -10.79
N ALA A 151 0.73 -14.44 -9.90
CA ALA A 151 0.15 -15.37 -8.94
C ALA A 151 -1.13 -16.08 -9.41
N LEU A 152 -1.93 -15.47 -10.30
CA LEU A 152 -3.22 -16.02 -10.70
C LEU A 152 -3.09 -16.99 -11.89
N PRO A 153 -3.77 -18.16 -11.86
CA PRO A 153 -3.93 -19.01 -13.03
C PRO A 153 -4.59 -18.24 -14.19
N ARG A 154 -4.24 -18.58 -15.44
CA ARG A 154 -4.87 -17.99 -16.63
C ARG A 154 -6.39 -18.25 -16.58
N GLY A 155 -7.19 -17.20 -16.37
CA GLY A 155 -8.66 -17.26 -16.39
C GLY A 155 -9.39 -16.74 -15.13
N ASP A 156 -8.67 -16.25 -14.12
CA ASP A 156 -9.24 -15.70 -12.88
C ASP A 156 -9.00 -14.16 -12.80
N PRO A 157 -9.61 -13.45 -11.82
CA PRO A 157 -10.47 -12.25 -11.91
C PRO A 157 -10.16 -11.21 -13.00
N ASP A 158 -11.15 -10.37 -13.34
CA ASP A 158 -11.00 -9.26 -14.28
C ASP A 158 -9.86 -8.31 -13.84
N LEU A 159 -8.64 -8.59 -14.35
CA LEU A 159 -7.42 -7.85 -14.03
C LEU A 159 -7.56 -6.37 -14.42
N VAL A 160 -8.38 -6.05 -15.42
CA VAL A 160 -8.65 -4.66 -15.80
C VAL A 160 -9.44 -3.98 -14.70
N LEU A 161 -10.54 -4.59 -14.24
CA LEU A 161 -11.33 -4.07 -13.13
C LEU A 161 -10.48 -3.89 -11.87
N LEU A 162 -9.69 -4.89 -11.49
CA LEU A 162 -8.80 -4.82 -10.31
C LEU A 162 -7.76 -3.72 -10.45
N THR A 163 -7.17 -3.54 -11.64
CA THR A 163 -6.22 -2.46 -11.93
C THR A 163 -6.89 -1.09 -11.76
N VAL A 164 -8.09 -0.91 -12.31
CA VAL A 164 -8.86 0.34 -12.19
C VAL A 164 -9.25 0.62 -10.74
N LEU A 165 -9.75 -0.39 -10.01
CA LEU A 165 -10.11 -0.26 -8.60
C LEU A 165 -8.90 0.07 -7.72
N THR A 166 -7.75 -0.57 -7.96
CA THR A 166 -6.50 -0.31 -7.23
C THR A 166 -6.02 1.12 -7.46
N PHE A 167 -6.06 1.59 -8.71
CA PHE A 167 -5.63 2.95 -9.05
C PHE A 167 -6.57 4.01 -8.46
N THR A 168 -7.87 3.83 -8.60
CA THR A 168 -8.89 4.79 -8.13
C THR A 168 -8.93 4.86 -6.61
N THR A 169 -8.97 3.72 -5.92
CA THR A 169 -8.87 3.64 -4.45
C THR A 169 -7.54 4.21 -3.97
N GLY A 170 -6.46 3.92 -4.70
CA GLY A 170 -5.15 4.48 -4.43
C GLY A 170 -5.12 6.01 -4.48
N CYS A 171 -5.80 6.60 -5.48
CA CYS A 171 -5.93 8.05 -5.59
C CYS A 171 -6.74 8.64 -4.43
N LEU A 172 -7.85 7.99 -4.05
CA LEU A 172 -8.67 8.37 -2.90
C LEU A 172 -7.85 8.37 -1.60
N PHE A 173 -7.09 7.31 -1.36
CA PHE A 173 -6.21 7.17 -0.19
C PHE A 173 -5.10 8.22 -0.18
N GLY A 174 -4.51 8.51 -1.34
CA GLY A 174 -3.55 9.59 -1.49
C GLY A 174 -4.15 10.98 -1.22
N ALA A 175 -5.42 11.20 -1.58
CA ALA A 175 -6.15 12.42 -1.24
C ALA A 175 -6.38 12.54 0.28
N PHE A 176 -6.81 11.46 0.96
CA PHE A 176 -6.91 11.44 2.42
C PHE A 176 -5.59 11.80 3.10
N ARG A 177 -4.47 11.29 2.58
CA ARG A 177 -3.12 11.61 3.07
C ARG A 177 -2.77 13.10 2.93
N ILE A 178 -3.16 13.75 1.83
CA ILE A 178 -2.93 15.19 1.60
C ILE A 178 -3.80 16.03 2.53
N LEU A 179 -5.08 15.71 2.62
CA LEU A 179 -6.07 16.51 3.32
C LEU A 179 -5.85 16.45 4.84
N SER A 180 -5.61 15.25 5.37
CA SER A 180 -5.32 15.04 6.79
C SER A 180 -3.89 15.43 7.18
N GLY A 181 -2.95 15.39 6.23
CA GLY A 181 -1.53 15.49 6.53
C GLY A 181 -0.95 14.28 7.27
N ARG A 182 -1.71 13.18 7.41
CA ARG A 182 -1.30 11.96 8.12
C ARG A 182 -1.62 10.69 7.33
N ILE A 183 -0.92 9.60 7.64
CA ILE A 183 -1.09 8.30 6.96
C ILE A 183 -2.13 7.39 7.61
N TYR A 184 -2.69 7.75 8.77
CA TYR A 184 -3.58 6.85 9.51
C TYR A 184 -4.88 6.50 8.76
N ALA A 185 -5.43 7.43 7.98
CA ALA A 185 -6.62 7.18 7.19
C ALA A 185 -6.42 6.06 6.14
N PRO A 186 -5.40 6.13 5.24
CA PRO A 186 -5.14 5.05 4.31
C PRO A 186 -4.73 3.74 5.00
N LEU A 187 -3.94 3.78 6.09
CA LEU A 187 -3.60 2.57 6.85
C LEU A 187 -4.85 1.85 7.38
N ALA A 188 -5.76 2.60 8.02
CA ALA A 188 -6.99 2.05 8.57
C ALA A 188 -7.92 1.54 7.46
N ALA A 189 -8.03 2.26 6.34
CA ALA A 189 -8.86 1.86 5.22
C ALA A 189 -8.40 0.53 4.60
N HIS A 190 -7.12 0.43 4.24
CA HIS A 190 -6.58 -0.77 3.61
C HIS A 190 -6.53 -1.94 4.59
N GLY A 191 -6.06 -1.72 5.82
CA GLY A 191 -6.02 -2.77 6.83
C GLY A 191 -7.40 -3.33 7.18
N LEU A 192 -8.42 -2.48 7.31
CA LEU A 192 -9.78 -2.94 7.57
C LEU A 192 -10.39 -3.65 6.35
N PHE A 193 -10.14 -3.16 5.14
CA PHE A 193 -10.53 -3.85 3.91
C PHE A 193 -9.96 -5.28 3.89
N ASP A 194 -8.65 -5.43 4.08
CA ASP A 194 -7.99 -6.74 4.09
C ASP A 194 -8.48 -7.66 5.22
N LEU A 195 -8.77 -7.10 6.40
CA LEU A 195 -9.31 -7.88 7.51
C LEU A 195 -10.69 -8.43 7.18
N LEU A 196 -11.54 -7.62 6.55
CA LEU A 196 -12.88 -8.04 6.16
C LEU A 196 -12.80 -9.07 5.03
N VAL A 197 -12.04 -8.80 3.97
CA VAL A 197 -11.94 -9.70 2.82
C VAL A 197 -11.33 -11.05 3.20
N TYR A 198 -10.24 -11.05 3.97
CA TYR A 198 -9.44 -12.26 4.21
C TYR A 198 -9.55 -12.85 5.61
N GLY A 199 -10.33 -12.26 6.53
CA GLY A 199 -10.33 -12.61 7.95
C GLY A 199 -10.57 -14.10 8.25
N ASP A 200 -11.42 -14.75 7.45
CA ASP A 200 -11.82 -16.15 7.56
C ASP A 200 -11.03 -17.10 6.65
N HIS A 201 -10.03 -16.60 5.93
CA HIS A 201 -9.21 -17.42 5.04
C HIS A 201 -8.30 -18.36 5.84
N ALA A 202 -8.42 -19.67 5.57
CA ALA A 202 -7.59 -20.69 6.20
C ALA A 202 -6.16 -20.76 5.64
N THR A 203 -5.98 -20.26 4.42
CA THR A 203 -4.69 -20.17 3.74
C THR A 203 -4.51 -18.76 3.22
N MET A 204 -3.26 -18.37 3.07
CA MET A 204 -2.96 -17.10 2.45
C MET A 204 -3.34 -17.11 0.96
N PRO A 205 -3.95 -16.03 0.44
CA PRO A 205 -4.19 -15.92 -0.98
C PRO A 205 -2.87 -16.01 -1.75
N ALA A 206 -2.93 -16.56 -2.96
CA ALA A 206 -1.75 -16.75 -3.79
C ALA A 206 -0.95 -15.45 -3.94
N TRP A 207 -1.60 -14.33 -4.27
CA TRP A 207 -0.94 -13.03 -4.42
C TRP A 207 -0.41 -12.41 -3.11
N VAL A 208 -0.57 -13.06 -1.95
CA VAL A 208 0.02 -12.60 -0.68
C VAL A 208 1.31 -13.35 -0.35
N TRP A 209 1.45 -14.60 -0.84
CA TRP A 209 2.56 -15.51 -0.51
C TRP A 209 3.20 -16.21 -1.72
N TYR A 210 2.79 -15.87 -2.94
CA TYR A 210 3.55 -16.08 -4.17
C TYR A 210 4.52 -14.91 -4.38
#